data_AF-A0A6B8M5M7-F1
#
_entry.id   AF-A0A6B8M5M7-F1
#
_cell.length_a   1.000
_cell.length_b   1.000
_cell.length_c   1.000
_cell.angle_alpha   90.00
_cell.angle_beta   90.00
_cell.angle_gamma   90.00
#
_symmetry.space_group_name_H-M   'P 1'
#
loop_
_entity.id
_entity.type
_entity.pdbx_description
1 polymer ?
#
loop_
_entity_poly.entity_id
_entity_poly.type
_entity_poly.pdbx_seq_one_letter_code
_entity_poly.pdbx_strand_id
1 'polypeptide(L)' 'MQISLQEAIEIHAKALKKRHRDRAPAAARQHAMTLKYANDPEGHDVWQRVAEAAERLLSEAPEIDDPRR' A
#
# COMPACT_ATOMS: atom_id res chain seq x y z
N MET A 1 -18.49 -2.36 -14.68
CA MET A 1 -17.37 -3.15 -14.13
C MET A 1 -17.49 -3.09 -12.61
N GLN A 2 -17.62 -4.24 -11.93
CA GLN A 2 -17.51 -4.32 -10.48
C GLN A 2 -16.06 -4.72 -10.17
N ILE A 3 -15.35 -3.89 -9.43
CA ILE A 3 -13.99 -4.15 -8.98
C ILE A 3 -14.11 -4.82 -7.61
N SER A 4 -13.44 -5.96 -7.39
CA SER A 4 -13.44 -6.57 -6.06
C SER A 4 -12.66 -5.71 -5.06
N LEU A 5 -12.94 -5.89 -3.76
CA LEU A 5 -12.18 -5.22 -2.70
C LEU A 5 -10.68 -5.54 -2.80
N GLN A 6 -10.33 -6.78 -3.13
CA GLN A 6 -8.95 -7.21 -3.29
C GLN A 6 -8.26 -6.48 -4.46
N GLU A 7 -8.93 -6.37 -5.61
CA GLU A 7 -8.40 -5.62 -6.75
C GLU A 7 -8.24 -4.12 -6.42
N ALA A 8 -9.17 -3.53 -5.68
CA ALA A 8 -9.07 -2.14 -5.23
C ALA A 8 -7.86 -1.93 -4.31
N ILE A 9 -7.62 -2.85 -3.37
CA ILE A 9 -6.45 -2.86 -2.48
C ILE A 9 -5.17 -2.89 -3.29
N GLU A 10 -5.07 -3.77 -4.29
CA GLU A 10 -3.88 -3.89 -5.14
C GLU A 10 -3.63 -2.65 -6.00
N ILE A 11 -4.68 -2.06 -6.56
CA ILE A 11 -4.58 -0.81 -7.33
C ILE A 11 -4.05 0.32 -6.42
N HIS A 12 -4.57 0.43 -5.19
CA HIS A 12 -4.11 1.43 -4.23
C HIS A 12 -2.66 1.19 -3.80
N ALA A 13 -2.27 -0.05 -3.53
CA ALA A 13 -0.90 -0.40 -3.19
C ALA A 13 0.08 -0.04 -4.32
N LYS A 14 -0.29 -0.34 -5.58
CA LYS A 14 0.50 0.05 -6.77
C LYS A 14 0.62 1.57 -6.91
N ALA A 15 -0.47 2.30 -6.71
CA ALA A 15 -0.48 3.76 -6.76
C ALA A 15 0.42 4.37 -5.66
N LEU A 16 0.34 3.85 -4.43
CA LEU A 16 1.18 4.27 -3.31
C LEU A 16 2.65 3.98 -3.57
N LYS A 17 2.99 2.77 -4.07
CA LYS A 17 4.37 2.43 -4.46
C LYS A 17 4.90 3.43 -5.48
N LYS A 18 4.11 3.81 -6.50
CA LYS A 18 4.53 4.81 -7.49
C LYS A 18 4.78 6.19 -6.87
N ARG A 19 3.95 6.60 -5.90
CA ARG A 19 4.00 7.94 -5.28
C ARG A 19 5.04 8.06 -4.16
N HIS A 20 5.19 7.03 -3.35
CA HIS A 20 5.98 7.03 -2.12
C HIS A 20 7.17 6.06 -2.15
N ARG A 21 7.34 5.29 -3.25
CA ARG A 21 8.43 4.32 -3.45
C ARG A 21 8.52 3.35 -2.27
N ASP A 22 9.69 3.29 -1.65
CA ASP A 22 10.04 2.50 -0.47
C ASP A 22 9.19 2.84 0.77
N ARG A 23 8.63 4.05 0.85
CA ARG A 23 7.81 4.47 2.00
C ARG A 23 6.34 4.14 1.86
N ALA A 24 5.93 3.50 0.76
CA ALA A 24 4.52 3.20 0.51
C ALA A 24 3.83 2.41 1.64
N PRO A 25 4.44 1.34 2.21
CA PRO A 25 3.87 0.64 3.36
C PRO A 25 3.70 1.52 4.59
N ALA A 26 4.73 2.31 4.92
CA ALA A 26 4.72 3.18 6.08
C ALA A 26 3.63 4.26 5.96
N ALA A 27 3.48 4.85 4.77
CA ALA A 27 2.43 5.82 4.49
C ALA A 27 1.02 5.21 4.64
N ALA A 28 0.81 3.98 4.14
CA ALA A 28 -0.45 3.26 4.28
C ALA A 28 -0.78 2.94 5.76
N ARG A 29 0.21 2.47 6.53
CA ARG A 29 0.06 2.23 7.98
C ARG A 29 -0.28 3.49 8.74
N GLN A 30 0.37 4.61 8.43
CA GLN A 30 0.06 5.88 9.06
C GLN A 30 -1.39 6.29 8.78
N HIS A 31 -1.87 6.10 7.55
CA HIS A 31 -3.27 6.35 7.21
C HIS A 31 -4.23 5.42 7.95
N ALA A 32 -3.90 4.13 8.06
CA ALA A 32 -4.67 3.18 8.85
C ALA A 32 -4.77 3.61 10.32
N MET A 33 -3.69 4.12 10.92
CA MET A 33 -3.72 4.65 12.29
C MET A 33 -4.64 5.87 12.40
N THR A 34 -4.60 6.80 11.45
CA THR A 34 -5.52 7.95 11.43
C THR A 34 -6.98 7.53 11.43
N LEU A 35 -7.35 6.50 10.64
CA LEU A 35 -8.72 5.98 10.60
C LEU A 35 -9.11 5.27 11.89
N LYS A 36 -8.18 4.54 12.51
CA LYS A 36 -8.39 3.97 13.85
C LYS A 36 -8.71 5.06 14.88
N TYR A 37 -7.96 6.17 14.87
CA TYR A 37 -8.23 7.30 15.77
C TYR A 37 -9.54 8.03 15.45
N ALA A 38 -9.99 7.98 14.20
CA ALA A 38 -11.28 8.49 13.77
C ALA A 38 -12.46 7.53 14.07
N ASN A 39 -12.21 6.40 14.72
CA ASN A 39 -13.20 5.35 15.01
C ASN A 39 -13.83 4.74 13.73
N ASP A 40 -13.03 4.64 12.66
CA ASP A 40 -13.35 3.92 11.42
C ASP A 40 -12.55 2.61 11.35
N PRO A 41 -13.05 1.52 11.97
CA PRO A 41 -12.35 0.24 12.02
C PRO A 41 -12.31 -0.45 10.65
N GLU A 42 -13.33 -0.27 9.81
CA GLU A 42 -13.37 -0.88 8.48
C GLU A 42 -12.33 -0.23 7.56
N GLY A 43 -12.27 1.10 7.55
CA GLY A 43 -11.23 1.84 6.83
C GLY A 43 -9.83 1.52 7.34
N HIS A 44 -9.66 1.38 8.67
CA HIS A 44 -8.41 0.93 9.28
C HIS A 44 -7.95 -0.42 8.73
N ASP A 45 -8.83 -1.41 8.67
CA ASP A 45 -8.52 -2.76 8.19
C ASP A 45 -8.18 -2.78 6.69
N VAL A 46 -8.92 -2.02 5.88
CA VAL A 46 -8.61 -1.87 4.45
C VAL A 46 -7.21 -1.29 4.25
N TRP A 47 -6.85 -0.24 4.99
CA TRP A 47 -5.55 0.40 4.86
C TRP A 47 -4.39 -0.44 5.43
N GLN A 48 -4.65 -1.31 6.42
CA GLN A 48 -3.68 -2.35 6.80
C GLN A 48 -3.39 -3.30 5.63
N ARG A 49 -4.44 -3.80 4.96
CA ARG A 49 -4.28 -4.72 3.81
C ARG A 49 -3.58 -4.04 2.62
N VAL A 50 -3.82 -2.74 2.41
CA VAL A 50 -3.07 -1.94 1.43
C VAL A 50 -1.60 -1.84 1.80
N ALA A 51 -1.27 -1.67 3.08
CA ALA A 51 0.13 -1.65 3.53
C ALA A 51 0.83 -2.98 3.28
N GLU A 52 0.19 -4.10 3.63
CA GLU A 52 0.71 -5.45 3.37
C GLU A 52 0.91 -5.71 1.88
N ALA A 53 -0.04 -5.31 1.04
CA ALA A 53 0.08 -5.42 -0.41
C ALA A 53 1.23 -4.54 -0.94
N ALA A 54 1.43 -3.34 -0.39
CA ALA A 54 2.55 -2.48 -0.76
C ALA A 54 3.89 -3.10 -0.35
N GLU A 55 3.98 -3.74 0.81
CA GLU A 55 5.19 -4.46 1.23
C GLU A 55 5.51 -5.61 0.30
N ARG A 56 4.51 -6.43 -0.03
CA ARG A 56 4.67 -7.52 -0.99
C ARG A 56 5.19 -7.01 -2.33
N LEU A 57 4.62 -5.92 -2.84
CA LEU A 57 5.07 -5.30 -4.09
C LEU A 57 6.49 -4.73 -4.03
N LEU A 58 7.00 -4.35 -2.84
CA LEU A 58 8.39 -3.95 -2.67
C LEU A 58 9.32 -5.15 -2.63
N SER A 59 8.93 -6.20 -1.89
CA SER A 59 9.71 -7.45 -1.81
C SER A 59 9.76 -8.23 -3.12
N GLU A 60 8.70 -8.17 -3.93
CA GLU A 60 8.63 -8.80 -5.26
C GLU A 60 9.25 -7.95 -6.36
N ALA A 61 9.59 -6.69 -6.09
CA ALA A 61 10.33 -5.88 -7.04
C ALA A 61 11.77 -6.42 -7.08
N PRO A 62 12.26 -6.98 -8.20
CA PRO A 62 13.69 -7.21 -8.33
C PRO A 62 14.39 -5.86 -8.17
N GLU A 63 15.49 -5.86 -7.43
CA GLU A 63 16.42 -4.77 -7.20
C GLU A 63 17.06 -4.33 -8.54
N ILE A 64 16.27 -3.80 -9.48
CA ILE A 64 16.76 -3.23 -10.73
C ILE A 64 16.82 -1.71 -10.55
N ASP A 65 17.82 -1.30 -9.79
CA ASP A 65 18.47 0.01 -9.91
C ASP A 65 19.96 -0.33 -9.75
N ASP A 66 20.64 -0.78 -10.81
CA ASP A 66 21.55 0.09 -11.57
C ASP A 66 22.21 -0.67 -12.75
N PRO A 67 22.36 -0.06 -13.95
CA PRO A 67 23.53 -0.38 -14.78
C PRO A 67 24.32 0.87 -15.24
N ARG A 68 24.29 1.96 -14.47
CA ARG A 68 25.13 3.15 -14.69
C ARG A 68 25.66 3.77 -13.38
N ARG A 69 26.57 3.08 -12.69
CA ARG A 69 27.61 3.75 -11.89
C ARG A 69 28.88 2.95 -11.71
#